data_AF-A0A832KCU3-F1
#
_entry.id   AF-A0A832KCU3-F1
#
_cell.length_a   1.000
_cell.length_b   1.000
_cell.length_c   1.000
_cell.angle_alpha   90.00
_cell.angle_beta   90.00
_cell.angle_gamma   90.00
#
_symmetry.space_group_name_H-M   'P 1'
#
loop_
_entity.id
_entity.type
_entity.pdbx_description
1 polymer ?
#
loop_
_entity_poly.entity_id
_entity_poly.type
_entity_poly.pdbx_seq_one_letter_code
_entity_poly.pdbx_strand_id
1 'polypeptide(L)'
;MRIKLTVLSPIHIGSGEEISPTEYFIDGNKFIRIDMNGLFNDSRFGGYFESFISNAKNQRYLGDLVKNRDLLLHYPLYSFNLSPGVDNLKNKIAVKAFVKSAGRVYIPGSSLKGSLLSAIIWKKGKEAKIKDIKDLTSILDIIIGNISNRPLNNKFKFSRWLDVSDSELKFPSEVLELSLIKVENLLVAQRKIQSIPVLCETLKRGITFETEFKSCLVYDGKIIDEFGKLSELDILKACHEFYSKIYEKEKYFGNQKLKLPDLPSNLDYFLVRLGQGSTCLSTSLLILAEGLGINNYEVKRPPIKGRHLPPIKPGEFPRTKKLVQNQPKGLSMGWAKIEKIE
;
A
#
# COMPACT_ATOMS: atom_id res chain seq x y z
N MET A 1 -19.04 -7.21 11.16
CA MET A 1 -19.33 -7.45 9.72
C MET A 1 -18.14 -8.16 9.09
N ARG A 2 -18.38 -9.31 8.44
CA ARG A 2 -17.37 -9.99 7.61
C ARG A 2 -17.35 -9.41 6.21
N ILE A 3 -16.16 -9.31 5.64
CA ILE A 3 -15.96 -8.78 4.29
C ILE A 3 -14.92 -9.58 3.51
N LYS A 4 -15.07 -9.53 2.19
CA LYS A 4 -14.13 -10.04 1.21
C LYS A 4 -13.47 -8.88 0.49
N LEU A 5 -12.15 -8.78 0.62
CA LEU A 5 -11.35 -7.77 -0.07
C LEU A 5 -10.71 -8.38 -1.31
N THR A 6 -11.01 -7.85 -2.49
CA THR A 6 -10.47 -8.32 -3.78
C THR A 6 -9.52 -7.28 -4.39
N VAL A 7 -8.31 -7.71 -4.73
CA VAL A 7 -7.24 -6.85 -5.29
C VAL A 7 -7.55 -6.47 -6.75
N LEU A 8 -7.66 -5.17 -7.05
CA LEU A 8 -7.95 -4.66 -8.40
C LEU A 8 -6.68 -4.24 -9.15
N SER A 9 -5.71 -3.66 -8.44
CA SER A 9 -4.36 -3.38 -8.95
C SER A 9 -3.31 -3.81 -7.91
N PRO A 10 -2.04 -4.02 -8.30
CA PRO A 10 -1.05 -4.56 -7.38
C PRO A 10 -0.94 -3.71 -6.09
N ILE A 11 -0.90 -4.38 -4.93
CA ILE A 11 -0.88 -3.71 -3.63
C ILE A 11 0.40 -4.08 -2.91
N HIS A 12 1.14 -3.08 -2.41
CA HIS A 12 2.28 -3.29 -1.53
C HIS A 12 2.01 -2.66 -0.17
N ILE A 13 1.97 -3.49 0.88
CA ILE A 13 1.96 -3.09 2.28
C ILE A 13 3.31 -3.52 2.84
N GLY A 14 4.18 -2.55 3.12
CA GLY A 14 5.58 -2.85 3.47
C GLY A 14 5.72 -3.34 4.92
N SER A 15 6.62 -4.29 5.14
CA SER A 15 7.08 -4.66 6.49
C SER A 15 8.05 -3.63 7.10
N GLY A 16 8.64 -2.78 6.26
CA GLY A 16 9.79 -1.93 6.61
C GLY A 16 11.13 -2.57 6.27
N GLU A 17 11.14 -3.86 5.91
CA GLU A 17 12.35 -4.58 5.49
C GLU A 17 12.61 -4.41 3.98
N GLU A 18 13.89 -4.43 3.62
CA GLU A 18 14.37 -4.51 2.25
C GLU A 18 15.20 -5.78 2.06
N ILE A 19 14.84 -6.58 1.06
CA ILE A 19 15.56 -7.77 0.64
C ILE A 19 16.74 -7.33 -0.22
N SER A 20 17.96 -7.57 0.25
CA SER A 20 19.18 -7.26 -0.48
C SER A 20 19.30 -8.12 -1.74
N PRO A 21 19.88 -7.60 -2.84
CA PRO A 21 20.25 -8.41 -4.00
C PRO A 21 21.10 -9.64 -3.67
N THR A 22 21.81 -9.64 -2.55
CA THR A 22 22.68 -10.75 -2.10
C THR A 22 21.89 -11.90 -1.49
N GLU A 23 20.58 -11.78 -1.37
CA GLU A 23 19.75 -12.73 -0.63
C GLU A 23 18.59 -13.28 -1.47
N TYR A 24 18.55 -12.95 -2.75
CA TYR A 24 17.59 -13.51 -3.69
C TYR A 24 18.26 -13.80 -5.02
N PHE A 25 17.69 -14.75 -5.75
CA PHE A 25 18.00 -14.92 -7.15
C PHE A 25 16.72 -15.13 -7.96
N ILE A 26 16.82 -14.87 -9.24
CA ILE A 26 15.78 -15.03 -10.24
C ILE A 26 16.13 -16.26 -11.06
N ASP A 27 15.18 -17.18 -11.14
CA ASP A 27 15.28 -18.41 -11.91
C ASP A 27 14.13 -18.50 -12.90
N GLY A 28 14.41 -18.29 -14.18
CA GLY A 28 13.38 -18.11 -15.21
C GLY A 28 12.41 -16.97 -14.83
N ASN A 29 11.13 -17.31 -14.65
CA ASN A 29 10.07 -16.38 -14.25
C ASN A 29 9.77 -16.37 -12.74
N LYS A 30 10.67 -16.89 -11.90
CA LYS A 30 10.48 -16.94 -10.45
C LYS A 30 11.48 -16.06 -9.73
N PHE A 31 10.97 -15.25 -8.82
CA PHE A 31 11.76 -14.68 -7.73
C PHE A 31 11.89 -15.71 -6.63
N ILE A 32 13.11 -15.94 -6.14
CA ILE A 32 13.41 -16.90 -5.07
C ILE A 32 14.20 -16.18 -3.99
N ARG A 33 13.57 -16.00 -2.83
CA ARG A 33 14.24 -15.54 -1.62
C ARG A 33 14.96 -16.72 -0.98
N ILE A 34 16.22 -16.53 -0.60
CA ILE A 34 17.06 -17.61 -0.04
C ILE A 34 17.05 -17.56 1.49
N ASP A 35 17.05 -18.74 2.10
CA ASP A 35 17.47 -18.94 3.48
C ASP A 35 19.01 -18.89 3.55
N MET A 36 19.52 -17.71 3.87
CA MET A 36 20.97 -17.47 3.91
C MET A 36 21.66 -18.26 5.01
N ASN A 37 20.97 -18.56 6.13
CA ASN A 37 21.53 -19.37 7.21
C ASN A 37 21.71 -20.81 6.74
N GLY A 38 20.70 -21.38 6.08
CA GLY A 38 20.80 -22.69 5.46
C GLY A 38 21.92 -22.75 4.41
N LEU A 39 21.98 -21.75 3.52
CA LEU A 39 23.00 -21.67 2.47
C LEU A 39 24.43 -21.60 3.04
N PHE A 40 24.67 -20.77 4.05
CA PHE A 40 26.02 -20.58 4.62
C PHE A 40 26.51 -21.80 5.42
N ASN A 41 25.61 -22.63 5.93
CA ASN A 41 25.95 -23.87 6.63
C ASN A 41 26.16 -25.07 5.69
N ASP A 42 25.85 -24.93 4.39
CA ASP A 42 26.09 -25.98 3.41
C ASP A 42 27.57 -26.08 3.05
N SER A 43 28.15 -27.29 3.11
CA SER A 43 29.55 -27.53 2.78
C SER A 43 29.90 -27.16 1.33
N ARG A 44 28.95 -27.27 0.40
CA ARG A 44 29.08 -26.87 -1.01
C ARG A 44 29.23 -25.36 -1.16
N PHE A 45 28.79 -24.57 -0.19
CA PHE A 45 28.96 -23.11 -0.20
C PHE A 45 30.39 -22.69 0.12
N GLY A 46 31.18 -23.53 0.80
CA GLY A 46 32.55 -23.20 1.22
C GLY A 46 33.45 -22.70 0.08
N GLY A 47 33.30 -23.26 -1.13
CA GLY A 47 34.04 -22.82 -2.32
C GLY A 47 33.68 -21.42 -2.83
N TYR A 48 32.55 -20.86 -2.39
CA TYR A 48 32.09 -19.53 -2.79
C TYR A 48 32.31 -18.47 -1.70
N PHE A 49 32.62 -18.85 -0.45
CA PHE A 49 32.65 -17.94 0.70
C PHE A 49 33.54 -16.72 0.48
N GLU A 50 34.81 -16.92 0.13
CA GLU A 50 35.76 -15.82 -0.12
C GLU A 50 35.33 -14.92 -1.29
N SER A 51 34.83 -15.53 -2.37
CA SER A 51 34.32 -14.80 -3.54
C SER A 51 33.06 -13.99 -3.20
N PHE A 52 32.22 -14.50 -2.30
CA PHE A 52 31.01 -13.83 -1.85
C PHE A 52 31.38 -12.60 -1.00
N ILE A 53 32.29 -12.74 -0.04
CA ILE A 53 32.73 -11.62 0.82
C ILE A 53 33.47 -10.55 0.02
N SER A 54 34.37 -10.93 -0.88
CA SER A 54 35.14 -9.99 -1.71
C SER A 54 34.28 -9.24 -2.72
N ASN A 55 33.36 -9.94 -3.39
CA ASN A 55 32.56 -9.35 -4.47
C ASN A 55 31.28 -8.67 -3.99
N ALA A 56 30.74 -8.99 -2.81
CA ALA A 56 29.50 -8.38 -2.30
C ALA A 56 29.55 -6.84 -2.24
N LYS A 57 30.74 -6.24 -2.17
CA LYS A 57 30.92 -4.78 -2.23
C LYS A 57 30.58 -4.18 -3.60
N ASN A 58 30.92 -4.88 -4.68
CA ASN A 58 30.84 -4.38 -6.07
C ASN A 58 29.74 -5.07 -6.89
N GLN A 59 29.54 -6.37 -6.69
CA GLN A 59 28.51 -7.19 -7.32
C GLN A 59 27.58 -7.71 -6.23
N ARG A 60 26.35 -7.22 -6.22
CA ARG A 60 25.42 -7.48 -5.11
C ARG A 60 24.48 -8.64 -5.37
N TYR A 61 24.33 -9.10 -6.60
CA TYR A 61 23.30 -10.07 -6.94
C TYR A 61 23.72 -11.51 -6.61
N LEU A 62 22.92 -12.26 -5.85
CA LEU A 62 23.28 -13.60 -5.38
C LEU A 62 23.51 -14.59 -6.52
N GLY A 63 22.67 -14.58 -7.56
CA GLY A 63 22.84 -15.46 -8.73
C GLY A 63 24.11 -15.19 -9.52
N ASP A 64 24.75 -14.05 -9.27
CA ASP A 64 26.08 -13.79 -9.80
C ASP A 64 27.22 -14.21 -8.86
N LEU A 65 27.02 -14.07 -7.55
CA LEU A 65 27.99 -14.44 -6.54
C LEU A 65 28.12 -15.96 -6.38
N VAL A 66 27.01 -16.69 -6.54
CA VAL A 66 26.94 -18.14 -6.41
C VAL A 66 26.43 -18.72 -7.72
N LYS A 67 27.35 -19.20 -8.57
CA LYS A 67 27.01 -19.76 -9.88
C LYS A 67 26.40 -21.17 -9.82
N ASN A 68 26.50 -21.85 -8.67
CA ASN A 68 25.86 -23.15 -8.47
C ASN A 68 24.36 -22.97 -8.24
N ARG A 69 23.60 -23.07 -9.32
CA ARG A 69 22.14 -22.95 -9.32
C ARG A 69 21.46 -24.02 -8.45
N ASP A 70 21.95 -25.26 -8.49
CA ASP A 70 21.35 -26.37 -7.75
C ASP A 70 21.49 -26.19 -6.24
N LEU A 71 22.62 -25.61 -5.80
CA LEU A 71 22.82 -25.21 -4.41
C LEU A 71 21.79 -24.15 -3.98
N LEU A 72 21.60 -23.09 -4.77
CA LEU A 72 20.63 -22.03 -4.46
C LEU A 72 19.19 -22.55 -4.42
N LEU A 73 18.83 -23.43 -5.35
CA LEU A 73 17.50 -24.06 -5.40
C LEU A 73 17.22 -25.00 -4.22
N HIS A 74 18.24 -25.39 -3.46
CA HIS A 74 18.08 -26.23 -2.25
C HIS A 74 17.61 -25.44 -1.02
N TYR A 75 17.81 -24.12 -0.99
CA TYR A 75 17.52 -23.26 0.17
C TYR A 75 16.49 -22.14 -0.09
N PRO A 76 15.33 -22.41 -0.74
CA PRO A 76 14.30 -21.40 -0.91
C PRO A 76 13.62 -21.11 0.44
N LEU A 77 13.67 -19.86 0.89
CA LEU A 77 12.83 -19.38 2.00
C LEU A 77 11.38 -19.21 1.53
N TYR A 78 11.19 -18.61 0.35
CA TYR A 78 9.93 -18.59 -0.40
C TYR A 78 10.19 -18.17 -1.85
N SER A 79 9.21 -18.43 -2.74
CA SER A 79 9.27 -18.00 -4.14
C SER A 79 7.89 -17.64 -4.69
N PHE A 80 7.89 -16.80 -5.73
CA PHE A 80 6.69 -16.42 -6.48
C PHE A 80 7.07 -15.87 -7.87
N ASN A 81 6.07 -15.65 -8.71
CA ASN A 81 6.29 -15.25 -10.10
C ASN A 81 6.68 -13.77 -10.23
N LEU A 82 7.39 -13.43 -11.30
CA LEU A 82 7.63 -12.04 -11.69
C LEU A 82 6.39 -11.45 -12.37
N SER A 83 6.13 -10.16 -12.15
CA SER A 83 5.23 -9.40 -13.01
C SER A 83 5.90 -9.15 -14.36
N PRO A 84 5.12 -8.95 -15.45
CA PRO A 84 5.67 -8.49 -16.71
C PRO A 84 6.59 -7.26 -16.56
N GLY A 85 7.67 -7.18 -17.34
CA GLY A 85 8.57 -6.02 -17.36
C GLY A 85 9.65 -5.99 -16.28
N VAL A 86 9.64 -6.91 -15.30
CA VAL A 86 10.70 -7.05 -14.29
C VAL A 86 11.96 -7.72 -14.84
N ASP A 87 11.76 -8.70 -15.72
CA ASP A 87 12.78 -9.40 -16.50
C ASP A 87 13.75 -8.44 -17.22
N ASN A 88 13.25 -7.31 -17.69
CA ASN A 88 14.01 -6.27 -18.39
C ASN A 88 14.91 -5.42 -17.49
N LEU A 89 14.88 -5.63 -16.16
CA LEU A 89 15.70 -4.87 -15.23
C LEU A 89 17.18 -5.30 -15.29
N LYS A 90 18.01 -4.46 -15.92
CA LYS A 90 19.46 -4.67 -16.07
C LYS A 90 20.17 -4.84 -14.73
N ASN A 91 19.84 -4.02 -13.74
CA ASN A 91 20.49 -4.04 -12.42
C ASN A 91 19.54 -4.63 -11.38
N LYS A 92 19.98 -5.69 -10.68
CA LYS A 92 19.23 -6.26 -9.56
C LYS A 92 19.40 -5.35 -8.35
N ILE A 93 18.28 -4.76 -7.91
CA ILE A 93 18.21 -3.80 -6.80
C ILE A 93 17.50 -4.43 -5.60
N ALA A 94 17.55 -3.74 -4.46
CA ALA A 94 16.82 -4.19 -3.28
C ALA A 94 15.31 -4.27 -3.55
N VAL A 95 14.67 -5.29 -2.96
CA VAL A 95 13.23 -5.52 -3.08
C VAL A 95 12.55 -5.13 -1.77
N LYS A 96 11.56 -4.25 -1.81
CA LYS A 96 10.76 -3.93 -0.63
C LYS A 96 9.87 -5.12 -0.28
N ALA A 97 10.03 -5.64 0.93
CA ALA A 97 9.30 -6.80 1.39
C ALA A 97 7.85 -6.44 1.77
N PHE A 98 6.91 -7.30 1.39
CA PHE A 98 5.52 -7.25 1.83
C PHE A 98 5.43 -7.77 3.27
N VAL A 99 4.53 -7.20 4.07
CA VAL A 99 4.27 -7.60 5.46
C VAL A 99 3.85 -9.07 5.57
N LYS A 100 4.49 -9.80 6.49
CA LYS A 100 4.23 -11.23 6.72
C LYS A 100 4.19 -11.52 8.21
N SER A 101 3.42 -12.54 8.58
CA SER A 101 3.42 -13.14 9.91
C SER A 101 3.73 -14.63 9.77
N ALA A 102 4.74 -15.13 10.48
CA ALA A 102 5.23 -16.50 10.34
C ALA A 102 5.44 -16.94 8.87
N GLY A 103 6.03 -16.06 8.05
CA GLY A 103 6.28 -16.30 6.63
C GLY A 103 5.04 -16.23 5.71
N ARG A 104 3.84 -16.00 6.27
CA ARG A 104 2.59 -15.89 5.51
C ARG A 104 2.14 -14.44 5.34
N VAL A 105 1.56 -14.17 4.18
CA VAL A 105 1.09 -12.85 3.77
C VAL A 105 -0.31 -12.59 4.31
N TYR A 106 -0.54 -11.38 4.80
CA TYR A 106 -1.86 -10.91 5.24
C TYR A 106 -2.02 -9.41 4.99
N ILE A 107 -3.25 -8.92 5.04
CA ILE A 107 -3.56 -7.50 5.08
C ILE A 107 -3.72 -7.10 6.55
N PRO A 108 -2.85 -6.24 7.10
CA PRO A 108 -3.00 -5.78 8.48
C PRO A 108 -4.30 -4.99 8.66
N GLY A 109 -5.04 -5.29 9.73
CA GLY A 109 -6.27 -4.58 10.10
C GLY A 109 -6.01 -3.09 10.31
N SER A 110 -4.82 -2.72 10.80
CA SER A 110 -4.36 -1.33 10.92
C SER A 110 -4.26 -0.61 9.56
N SER A 111 -3.82 -1.30 8.50
CA SER A 111 -3.73 -0.73 7.15
C SER A 111 -5.12 -0.46 6.57
N LEU A 112 -6.04 -1.41 6.71
CA LEU A 112 -7.43 -1.23 6.28
C LEU A 112 -8.14 -0.15 7.12
N LYS A 113 -7.98 -0.18 8.45
CA LYS A 113 -8.54 0.82 9.36
C LYS A 113 -8.07 2.23 9.04
N GLY A 114 -6.80 2.40 8.67
CA GLY A 114 -6.25 3.70 8.25
C GLY A 114 -6.97 4.25 7.00
N SER A 115 -7.20 3.40 6.00
CA SER A 115 -7.93 3.77 4.78
C SER A 115 -9.39 4.11 5.05
N LEU A 116 -10.07 3.34 5.91
CA LEU A 116 -11.43 3.66 6.36
C LEU A 116 -11.47 4.99 7.13
N LEU A 117 -10.49 5.22 8.01
CA LEU A 117 -10.39 6.46 8.79
C LEU A 117 -10.26 7.69 7.88
N SER A 118 -9.42 7.64 6.83
CA SER A 118 -9.28 8.75 5.88
C SER A 118 -10.62 9.12 5.22
N ALA A 119 -11.39 8.13 4.81
CA ALA A 119 -12.71 8.35 4.21
C ALA A 119 -13.73 8.91 5.22
N ILE A 120 -13.71 8.42 6.46
CA ILE A 120 -14.56 8.93 7.54
C ILE A 120 -14.22 10.37 7.89
N ILE A 121 -12.93 10.70 7.99
CA ILE A 121 -12.47 12.06 8.23
C ILE A 121 -12.99 13.00 7.15
N TRP A 122 -12.87 12.58 5.89
CA TRP A 122 -13.39 13.34 4.77
C TRP A 122 -14.92 13.54 4.85
N LYS A 123 -15.68 12.46 5.07
CA LYS A 123 -17.14 12.51 5.09
C LYS A 123 -17.67 13.36 6.25
N LYS A 124 -17.20 13.09 7.48
CA LYS A 124 -17.63 13.81 8.69
C LYS A 124 -17.13 15.24 8.72
N GLY A 125 -15.92 15.51 8.22
CA GLY A 125 -15.43 16.87 8.07
C GLY A 125 -16.28 17.71 7.11
N LYS A 126 -16.76 17.09 6.02
CA LYS A 126 -17.66 17.74 5.06
C LYS A 126 -19.03 18.02 5.67
N GLU A 127 -19.62 17.04 6.38
CA GLU A 127 -20.90 17.19 7.08
C GLU A 127 -20.85 18.28 8.15
N ALA A 128 -19.76 18.35 8.92
CA ALA A 128 -19.55 19.36 9.94
C ALA A 128 -19.21 20.76 9.38
N LYS A 129 -19.01 20.89 8.06
CA LYS A 129 -18.62 22.13 7.37
C LYS A 129 -17.43 22.83 8.06
N ILE A 130 -16.39 22.06 8.36
CA ILE A 130 -15.18 22.56 9.03
C ILE A 130 -14.64 23.76 8.25
N LYS A 131 -14.39 24.89 8.94
CA LYS A 131 -13.94 26.14 8.28
C LYS A 131 -12.43 26.34 8.34
N ASP A 132 -11.77 25.76 9.33
CA ASP A 132 -10.32 25.85 9.50
C ASP A 132 -9.72 24.45 9.61
N ILE A 133 -8.70 24.19 8.79
CA ILE A 133 -7.98 22.91 8.73
C ILE A 133 -6.56 23.02 9.31
N LYS A 134 -6.16 24.20 9.81
CA LYS A 134 -4.82 24.42 10.36
C LYS A 134 -4.54 23.60 11.61
N ASP A 135 -5.55 23.42 12.45
CA ASP A 135 -5.43 22.60 13.65
C ASP A 135 -6.01 21.20 13.43
N LEU A 136 -5.15 20.27 13.03
CA LEU A 136 -5.49 18.85 12.87
C LEU A 136 -6.01 18.23 14.18
N THR A 137 -5.64 18.76 15.34
CA THR A 137 -6.11 18.26 16.63
C THR A 137 -7.61 18.46 16.78
N SER A 138 -8.07 19.70 16.70
CA SER A 138 -9.50 20.01 16.84
C SER A 138 -10.36 19.32 15.79
N ILE A 139 -9.87 19.18 14.55
CA ILE A 139 -10.56 18.42 13.50
C ILE A 139 -10.74 16.96 13.91
N LEU A 140 -9.67 16.32 14.37
CA LEU A 140 -9.73 14.93 14.82
C LEU A 140 -10.62 14.79 16.05
N ASP A 141 -10.61 15.75 16.97
CA ASP A 141 -11.46 15.69 18.16
C ASP A 141 -12.94 15.80 17.79
N ILE A 142 -13.31 16.71 16.89
CA ILE A 142 -14.67 16.84 16.34
C ILE A 142 -15.09 15.55 15.65
N ILE A 143 -14.25 15.04 14.75
CA ILE A 143 -14.59 13.87 13.93
C ILE A 143 -14.66 12.62 14.80
N ILE A 144 -13.65 12.38 15.65
CA ILE A 144 -13.60 11.21 16.51
C ILE A 144 -14.75 11.26 17.52
N GLY A 145 -15.06 12.42 18.12
CA GLY A 145 -16.21 12.59 18.99
C GLY A 145 -17.55 12.24 18.31
N ASN A 146 -17.65 12.48 17.00
CA ASN A 146 -18.84 12.17 16.20
C ASN A 146 -18.96 10.68 15.80
N ILE A 147 -17.88 9.90 15.84
CA ILE A 147 -17.87 8.50 15.41
C ILE A 147 -17.62 7.50 16.55
N SER A 148 -17.21 7.97 17.72
CA SER A 148 -16.84 7.17 18.89
C SER A 148 -17.81 7.40 20.04
N ASN A 149 -18.26 6.32 20.68
CA ASN A 149 -18.93 6.38 21.99
C ASN A 149 -17.93 6.48 23.15
N ARG A 150 -16.64 6.35 22.88
CA ARG A 150 -15.58 6.45 23.89
C ARG A 150 -14.96 7.85 23.92
N PRO A 151 -14.63 8.36 25.11
CA PRO A 151 -13.90 9.62 25.24
C PRO A 151 -12.53 9.50 24.57
N LEU A 152 -12.06 10.61 24.01
CA LEU A 152 -10.69 10.73 23.52
C LEU A 152 -9.73 10.63 24.70
N ASN A 153 -8.73 9.76 24.60
CA ASN A 153 -7.68 9.71 25.61
C ASN A 153 -6.70 10.87 25.33
N ASN A 154 -6.56 11.81 26.27
CA ASN A 154 -5.75 13.03 26.13
C ASN A 154 -4.28 12.78 25.76
N LYS A 155 -3.73 11.58 26.03
CA LYS A 155 -2.34 11.22 25.69
C LYS A 155 -2.15 10.64 24.30
N PHE A 156 -3.15 9.94 23.77
CA PHE A 156 -3.08 9.27 22.47
C PHE A 156 -4.46 9.39 21.84
N LYS A 157 -4.64 10.28 20.85
CA LYS A 157 -5.91 10.55 20.14
C LYS A 157 -6.39 9.38 19.27
N PHE A 158 -6.21 8.16 19.75
CA PHE A 158 -6.72 6.94 19.18
C PHE A 158 -7.95 6.52 19.97
N SER A 159 -9.12 6.72 19.37
CA SER A 159 -10.34 6.10 19.84
C SER A 159 -10.50 4.69 19.28
N ARG A 160 -11.06 3.80 20.09
CA ARG A 160 -11.65 2.53 19.64
C ARG A 160 -13.05 2.83 19.05
N TRP A 161 -13.11 3.40 17.84
CA TRP A 161 -14.35 3.65 17.10
C TRP A 161 -14.70 2.52 16.12
N LEU A 162 -13.70 1.72 15.75
CA LEU A 162 -13.82 0.56 14.87
C LEU A 162 -12.74 -0.46 15.25
N ASP A 163 -13.11 -1.71 15.39
CA ASP A 163 -12.18 -2.83 15.47
C ASP A 163 -12.06 -3.48 14.10
N VAL A 164 -10.84 -3.79 13.66
CA VAL A 164 -10.57 -4.36 12.34
C VAL A 164 -9.55 -5.46 12.55
N SER A 165 -9.93 -6.71 12.27
CA SER A 165 -9.02 -7.83 12.35
C SER A 165 -7.99 -7.80 11.24
N ASP A 166 -6.84 -8.41 11.49
CA ASP A 166 -5.97 -8.85 10.41
C ASP A 166 -6.73 -9.83 9.50
N SER A 167 -6.40 -9.85 8.21
CA SER A 167 -6.99 -10.83 7.31
C SER A 167 -6.48 -12.25 7.57
N GLU A 168 -7.08 -13.21 6.88
CA GLU A 168 -6.49 -14.54 6.74
C GLU A 168 -5.03 -14.51 6.22
N LEU A 169 -4.27 -15.55 6.59
CA LEU A 169 -2.86 -15.74 6.21
C LEU A 169 -2.75 -16.63 4.97
N LYS A 170 -2.05 -16.16 3.93
CA LYS A 170 -1.85 -16.89 2.67
C LYS A 170 -0.37 -17.12 2.34
N PHE A 171 -0.07 -18.14 1.55
CA PHE A 171 1.32 -18.40 1.17
C PHE A 171 1.81 -17.36 0.15
N PRO A 172 3.07 -16.88 0.24
CA PRO A 172 3.67 -15.97 -0.73
C PRO A 172 3.50 -16.42 -2.18
N SER A 173 3.68 -17.71 -2.46
CA SER A 173 3.56 -18.31 -3.80
C SER A 173 2.16 -18.17 -4.41
N GLU A 174 1.13 -18.10 -3.56
CA GLU A 174 -0.27 -18.03 -3.99
C GLU A 174 -0.72 -16.61 -4.28
N VAL A 175 -0.12 -15.61 -3.63
CA VAL A 175 -0.68 -14.24 -3.61
C VAL A 175 0.26 -13.16 -4.07
N LEU A 176 1.58 -13.37 -4.00
CA LEU A 176 2.56 -12.35 -4.37
C LEU A 176 3.02 -12.49 -5.82
N GLU A 177 3.46 -11.36 -6.35
CA GLU A 177 4.31 -11.24 -7.52
C GLU A 177 5.40 -10.20 -7.26
N LEU A 178 6.55 -10.32 -7.92
CA LEU A 178 7.56 -9.26 -7.90
C LEU A 178 7.14 -8.19 -8.90
N SER A 179 6.93 -6.95 -8.46
CA SER A 179 6.53 -5.84 -9.32
C SER A 179 7.64 -4.79 -9.45
N LEU A 180 7.85 -4.30 -10.68
CA LEU A 180 8.66 -3.11 -10.96
C LEU A 180 7.78 -1.85 -10.92
N ILE A 181 7.98 -1.04 -9.89
CA ILE A 181 7.27 0.23 -9.71
C ILE A 181 8.18 1.37 -10.19
N LYS A 182 7.65 2.17 -11.11
CA LYS A 182 8.27 3.44 -11.52
C LYS A 182 7.71 4.56 -10.66
N VAL A 183 8.60 5.16 -9.87
CA VAL A 183 8.31 6.41 -9.18
C VAL A 183 8.63 7.54 -10.13
N GLU A 184 7.60 8.04 -10.84
CA GLU A 184 7.73 9.11 -11.81
C GLU A 184 7.52 10.47 -11.15
N ASN A 185 8.46 11.38 -11.35
CA ASN A 185 8.34 12.77 -10.94
C ASN A 185 8.15 13.66 -12.17
N LEU A 186 7.05 14.42 -12.19
CA LEU A 186 6.81 15.42 -13.23
C LEU A 186 7.54 16.73 -12.88
N LEU A 187 8.69 16.97 -13.54
CA LEU A 187 9.44 18.22 -13.40
C LEU A 187 8.87 19.26 -14.37
N VAL A 188 7.97 20.11 -13.85
CA VAL A 188 7.26 21.16 -14.61
C VAL A 188 8.22 22.06 -15.40
N ALA A 189 9.39 22.39 -14.85
CA ALA A 189 10.34 23.30 -15.48
C ALA A 189 11.10 22.72 -16.70
N GLN A 190 11.15 21.39 -16.87
CA GLN A 190 12.04 20.76 -17.86
C GLN A 190 11.36 19.79 -18.82
N ARG A 191 10.05 19.53 -18.68
CA ARG A 191 9.32 18.48 -19.43
C ARG A 191 10.00 17.09 -19.42
N LYS A 192 10.97 16.86 -18.52
CA LYS A 192 11.68 15.59 -18.34
C LYS A 192 11.02 14.79 -17.22
N ILE A 193 10.65 13.54 -17.53
CA ILE A 193 10.19 12.58 -16.55
C ILE A 193 11.43 11.90 -15.97
N GLN A 194 11.68 12.10 -14.68
CA GLN A 194 12.65 11.29 -13.96
C GLN A 194 11.91 10.13 -13.31
N SER A 195 12.30 8.90 -13.66
CA SER A 195 11.75 7.66 -13.11
C SER A 195 12.80 6.99 -12.23
N ILE A 196 12.41 6.68 -11.00
CA ILE A 196 13.22 5.85 -10.09
C ILE A 196 12.59 4.47 -10.04
N PRO A 197 13.28 3.40 -10.48
CA PRO A 197 12.77 2.04 -10.37
C PRO A 197 12.83 1.58 -8.91
N VAL A 198 11.76 0.94 -8.46
CA VAL A 198 11.67 0.30 -7.14
C VAL A 198 11.08 -1.08 -7.36
N LEU A 199 11.76 -2.12 -6.85
CA LEU A 199 11.19 -3.46 -6.81
C LEU A 199 10.41 -3.62 -5.51
N CYS A 200 9.19 -4.13 -5.60
CA CYS A 200 8.38 -4.46 -4.45
C CYS A 200 7.72 -5.82 -4.63
N GLU A 201 7.61 -6.53 -3.53
CA GLU A 201 6.63 -7.61 -3.43
C GLU A 201 5.22 -7.02 -3.41
N THR A 202 4.35 -7.47 -4.29
CA THR A 202 2.97 -6.96 -4.38
C THR A 202 1.97 -8.09 -4.40
N LEU A 203 0.79 -7.89 -3.79
CA LEU A 203 -0.37 -8.73 -4.04
C LEU A 203 -0.74 -8.67 -5.51
N LYS A 204 -0.89 -9.82 -6.17
CA LYS A 204 -1.34 -9.89 -7.57
C LYS A 204 -2.83 -9.59 -7.69
N ARG A 205 -3.24 -9.15 -8.88
CA ARG A 205 -4.64 -8.84 -9.19
C ARG A 205 -5.54 -10.08 -9.05
N GLY A 206 -6.77 -9.86 -8.61
CA GLY A 206 -7.79 -10.91 -8.47
C GLY A 206 -7.69 -11.73 -7.18
N ILE A 207 -6.61 -11.60 -6.40
CA ILE A 207 -6.52 -12.24 -5.09
C ILE A 207 -7.51 -11.64 -4.12
N THR A 208 -8.08 -12.50 -3.28
CA THR A 208 -9.07 -12.14 -2.28
C THR A 208 -8.53 -12.43 -0.88
N PHE A 209 -8.97 -11.64 0.10
CA PHE A 209 -8.72 -11.86 1.52
C PHE A 209 -10.02 -11.66 2.30
N GLU A 210 -10.31 -12.56 3.23
CA GLU A 210 -11.39 -12.36 4.19
C GLU A 210 -10.89 -11.68 5.46
N THR A 211 -11.69 -10.76 6.00
CA THR A 211 -11.45 -10.11 7.29
C THR A 211 -12.78 -9.66 7.91
N GLU A 212 -12.72 -9.21 9.15
CA GLU A 212 -13.86 -8.72 9.90
C GLU A 212 -13.57 -7.33 10.46
N PHE A 213 -14.59 -6.48 10.48
CA PHE A 213 -14.56 -5.27 11.31
C PHE A 213 -15.88 -5.07 12.04
N LYS A 214 -15.79 -4.48 13.23
CA LYS A 214 -16.87 -4.34 14.21
C LYS A 214 -16.91 -2.91 14.75
N SER A 215 -18.10 -2.34 14.87
CA SER A 215 -18.35 -1.13 15.66
C SER A 215 -18.87 -1.44 17.06
N CYS A 216 -19.25 -2.69 17.32
CA CYS A 216 -19.73 -3.16 18.62
C CYS A 216 -19.27 -4.60 18.92
N LEU A 217 -19.28 -4.98 20.20
CA LEU A 217 -19.14 -6.37 20.63
C LEU A 217 -20.53 -6.95 20.91
N VAL A 218 -20.75 -8.16 20.40
CA VAL A 218 -21.98 -8.94 20.59
C VAL A 218 -21.62 -10.24 21.28
N TYR A 219 -22.35 -10.58 22.34
CA TYR A 219 -22.26 -11.86 23.04
C TYR A 219 -23.66 -12.41 23.25
N ASP A 220 -23.89 -13.67 22.88
CA ASP A 220 -25.19 -14.34 22.98
C ASP A 220 -26.34 -13.52 22.35
N GLY A 221 -26.10 -12.99 21.14
CA GLY A 221 -27.08 -12.17 20.39
C GLY A 221 -27.33 -10.77 20.96
N LYS A 222 -26.68 -10.38 22.07
CA LYS A 222 -26.86 -9.08 22.71
C LYS A 222 -25.62 -8.21 22.52
N ILE A 223 -25.83 -6.93 22.20
CA ILE A 223 -24.76 -5.93 22.18
C ILE A 223 -24.31 -5.68 23.61
N ILE A 224 -23.06 -5.98 23.92
CA ILE A 224 -22.46 -5.80 25.25
C ILE A 224 -21.55 -4.57 25.33
N ASP A 225 -21.07 -4.06 24.19
CA ASP A 225 -20.19 -2.88 24.12
C ASP A 225 -20.31 -2.23 22.74
N GLU A 226 -20.99 -1.10 22.66
CA GLU A 226 -21.12 -0.31 21.42
C GLU A 226 -20.11 0.84 21.45
N PHE A 227 -18.98 0.68 20.77
CA PHE A 227 -17.87 1.63 20.83
C PHE A 227 -17.83 2.59 19.62
N GLY A 228 -18.40 2.21 18.48
CA GLY A 228 -18.59 3.06 17.31
C GLY A 228 -20.02 3.58 17.19
N LYS A 229 -20.19 4.83 16.76
CA LYS A 229 -21.50 5.47 16.50
C LYS A 229 -22.04 5.21 15.09
N LEU A 230 -21.19 4.69 14.20
CA LEU A 230 -21.53 4.46 12.80
C LEU A 230 -21.69 2.96 12.54
N SER A 231 -22.71 2.62 11.75
CA SER A 231 -22.84 1.26 11.24
C SER A 231 -21.67 0.94 10.30
N GLU A 232 -21.28 -0.33 10.25
CA GLU A 232 -20.25 -0.83 9.34
C GLU A 232 -20.58 -0.53 7.88
N LEU A 233 -21.87 -0.54 7.52
CA LEU A 233 -22.31 -0.21 6.18
C LEU A 233 -22.12 1.28 5.85
N ASP A 234 -22.41 2.18 6.78
CA ASP A 234 -22.21 3.61 6.55
C ASP A 234 -20.71 3.96 6.43
N ILE A 235 -19.86 3.24 7.17
CA ILE A 235 -18.41 3.33 7.02
C ILE A 235 -17.98 2.91 5.61
N LEU A 236 -18.49 1.79 5.09
CA LEU A 236 -18.18 1.32 3.75
C LEU A 236 -18.71 2.27 2.65
N LYS A 237 -19.91 2.84 2.82
CA LYS A 237 -20.46 3.85 1.90
C LYS A 237 -19.57 5.10 1.85
N ALA A 238 -19.15 5.61 3.01
CA ALA A 238 -18.22 6.74 3.08
C ALA A 238 -16.87 6.41 2.42
N CYS A 239 -16.37 5.18 2.63
CA CYS A 239 -15.17 4.66 1.97
C CYS A 239 -15.30 4.70 0.44
N HIS A 240 -16.37 4.12 -0.10
CA HIS A 240 -16.63 4.09 -1.53
C HIS A 240 -16.73 5.52 -2.10
N GLU A 241 -17.52 6.41 -1.49
CA GLU A 241 -17.69 7.79 -1.97
C GLU A 241 -16.35 8.55 -2.04
N PHE A 242 -15.52 8.43 -0.99
CA PHE A 242 -14.22 9.07 -0.93
C PHE A 242 -13.25 8.53 -1.99
N TYR A 243 -13.12 7.21 -2.06
CA TYR A 243 -12.17 6.59 -2.98
C TYR A 243 -12.62 6.66 -4.44
N SER A 244 -13.93 6.69 -4.73
CA SER A 244 -14.44 6.97 -6.07
C SER A 244 -14.09 8.40 -6.53
N LYS A 245 -14.13 9.38 -5.63
CA LYS A 245 -13.66 10.74 -5.94
C LYS A 245 -12.15 10.78 -6.25
N ILE A 246 -11.35 10.05 -5.47
CA ILE A 246 -9.89 9.94 -5.73
C ILE A 246 -9.62 9.21 -7.04
N TYR A 247 -10.37 8.14 -7.33
CA TYR A 247 -10.23 7.36 -8.54
C TYR A 247 -10.43 8.24 -9.78
N GLU A 248 -11.51 9.00 -9.84
CA GLU A 248 -11.75 9.92 -10.97
C GLU A 248 -10.73 11.04 -11.04
N LYS A 249 -10.27 11.57 -9.89
CA LYS A 249 -9.19 12.59 -9.89
C LYS A 249 -7.87 12.02 -10.42
N GLU A 250 -7.52 10.80 -10.04
CA GLU A 250 -6.27 10.17 -10.51
C GLU A 250 -6.31 9.78 -11.98
N LYS A 251 -7.49 9.45 -12.50
CA LYS A 251 -7.70 9.13 -13.93
C LYS A 251 -7.21 10.25 -14.84
N TYR A 252 -7.42 11.50 -14.43
CA TYR A 252 -7.04 12.70 -15.16
C TYR A 252 -6.00 13.50 -14.36
N PHE A 253 -4.79 12.97 -14.32
CA PHE A 253 -3.71 13.58 -13.55
C PHE A 253 -3.08 14.74 -14.35
N GLY A 254 -3.64 15.93 -14.18
CA GLY A 254 -3.39 17.05 -15.09
C GLY A 254 -3.82 16.68 -16.52
N ASN A 255 -2.94 16.90 -17.50
CA ASN A 255 -3.23 16.59 -18.90
C ASN A 255 -2.96 15.12 -19.29
N GLN A 256 -2.58 14.26 -18.33
CA GLN A 256 -2.22 12.87 -18.61
C GLN A 256 -3.30 11.91 -18.08
N LYS A 257 -3.87 11.12 -19.00
CA LYS A 257 -4.75 10.01 -18.63
C LYS A 257 -3.94 8.85 -18.06
N LEU A 258 -4.12 8.57 -16.77
CA LEU A 258 -3.49 7.42 -16.11
C LEU A 258 -4.30 6.15 -16.33
N LYS A 259 -3.60 5.01 -16.39
CA LYS A 259 -4.24 3.70 -16.41
C LYS A 259 -4.58 3.32 -14.96
N LEU A 260 -5.87 3.20 -14.70
CA LEU A 260 -6.44 2.68 -13.46
C LEU A 260 -6.96 1.26 -13.71
N PRO A 261 -7.15 0.44 -12.67
CA PRO A 261 -7.77 -0.87 -12.85
C PRO A 261 -9.25 -0.70 -13.22
N ASP A 262 -9.71 -1.51 -14.17
CA ASP A 262 -11.13 -1.52 -14.53
C ASP A 262 -11.99 -1.87 -13.31
N LEU A 263 -13.03 -1.07 -13.12
CA LEU A 263 -13.99 -1.28 -12.06
C LEU A 263 -15.06 -2.27 -12.53
N PRO A 264 -15.49 -3.21 -11.68
CA PRO A 264 -16.58 -4.11 -12.03
C PRO A 264 -17.88 -3.35 -12.38
N SER A 265 -18.66 -3.91 -13.30
CA SER A 265 -19.95 -3.33 -13.71
C SER A 265 -21.04 -3.50 -12.63
N ASN A 266 -20.92 -4.49 -11.76
CA ASN A 266 -21.85 -4.66 -10.63
C ASN A 266 -21.58 -3.58 -9.58
N LEU A 267 -22.64 -2.94 -9.05
CA LEU A 267 -22.51 -1.87 -8.05
C LEU A 267 -22.41 -2.39 -6.60
N ASP A 268 -22.39 -3.71 -6.41
CA ASP A 268 -22.36 -4.34 -5.09
C ASP A 268 -20.92 -4.50 -4.56
N TYR A 269 -20.20 -3.38 -4.49
CA TYR A 269 -18.88 -3.33 -3.88
C TYR A 269 -18.54 -1.92 -3.36
N PHE A 270 -17.59 -1.87 -2.43
CA PHE A 270 -17.04 -0.62 -1.90
C PHE A 270 -15.58 -0.47 -2.33
N LEU A 271 -15.25 0.66 -2.96
CA LEU A 271 -13.90 0.92 -3.45
C LEU A 271 -13.00 1.35 -2.28
N VAL A 272 -11.78 0.80 -2.24
CA VAL A 272 -10.78 1.18 -1.23
C VAL A 272 -9.39 1.26 -1.86
N ARG A 273 -8.52 2.06 -1.27
CA ARG A 273 -7.09 2.10 -1.62
C ARG A 273 -6.22 1.79 -0.42
N LEU A 274 -5.22 0.93 -0.61
CA LEU A 274 -4.35 0.40 0.44
C LEU A 274 -2.86 0.56 0.11
N GLY A 275 -2.07 0.56 1.19
CA GLY A 275 -0.62 0.44 1.12
C GLY A 275 0.08 1.62 0.45
N GLN A 276 1.27 1.35 -0.08
CA GLN A 276 2.16 2.40 -0.61
C GLN A 276 1.70 3.00 -1.94
N GLY A 277 0.61 2.49 -2.53
CA GLY A 277 -0.05 3.11 -3.69
C GLY A 277 -0.78 4.40 -3.34
N SER A 278 -1.23 4.54 -2.09
CA SER A 278 -1.92 5.72 -1.61
C SER A 278 -1.04 6.97 -1.77
N THR A 279 -1.57 7.98 -2.45
CA THR A 279 -0.91 9.27 -2.63
C THR A 279 -1.33 10.24 -1.54
N CYS A 280 -0.76 11.45 -1.53
CA CYS A 280 -1.21 12.51 -0.62
C CYS A 280 -2.70 12.85 -0.79
N LEU A 281 -3.34 12.53 -1.92
CA LEU A 281 -4.79 12.70 -2.08
C LEU A 281 -5.59 11.78 -1.15
N SER A 282 -5.06 10.59 -0.86
CA SER A 282 -5.70 9.60 0.01
C SER A 282 -5.36 9.78 1.49
N THR A 283 -4.19 10.35 1.79
CA THR A 283 -3.62 10.38 3.15
C THR A 283 -3.52 11.78 3.77
N SER A 284 -4.20 12.77 3.19
CA SER A 284 -4.22 14.16 3.69
C SER A 284 -5.63 14.75 3.60
N LEU A 285 -5.78 16.00 4.02
CA LEU A 285 -7.05 16.72 3.97
C LEU A 285 -7.27 17.48 2.66
N LEU A 286 -6.45 17.25 1.62
CA LEU A 286 -6.54 17.97 0.33
C LEU A 286 -7.93 17.84 -0.31
N ILE A 287 -8.50 16.63 -0.35
CA ILE A 287 -9.81 16.36 -0.97
C ILE A 287 -10.97 16.94 -0.14
N LEU A 288 -10.78 17.04 1.18
CA LEU A 288 -11.73 17.68 2.09
C LEU A 288 -11.70 19.19 1.91
N ALA A 289 -10.51 19.79 2.00
CA ALA A 289 -10.29 21.22 1.83
C ALA A 289 -10.80 21.71 0.46
N GLU A 290 -10.53 20.96 -0.61
CA GLU A 290 -11.05 21.22 -1.95
C GLU A 290 -12.60 21.21 -1.97
N GLY A 291 -13.21 20.21 -1.31
CA GLY A 291 -14.68 20.11 -1.23
C GLY A 291 -15.34 21.21 -0.39
N LEU A 292 -14.58 21.89 0.47
CA LEU A 292 -15.04 22.96 1.34
C LEU A 292 -14.60 24.36 0.87
N GLY A 293 -13.87 24.46 -0.25
CA GLY A 293 -13.35 25.73 -0.76
C GLY A 293 -12.23 26.35 0.10
N ILE A 294 -11.54 25.54 0.90
CA ILE A 294 -10.49 25.99 1.81
C ILE A 294 -9.16 26.04 1.07
N ASN A 295 -8.61 27.25 0.89
CA ASN A 295 -7.41 27.48 0.08
C ASN A 295 -6.12 27.62 0.90
N ASN A 296 -6.22 27.69 2.22
CA ASN A 296 -5.09 27.92 3.14
C ASN A 296 -4.49 26.62 3.71
N TYR A 297 -4.97 25.45 3.27
CA TYR A 297 -4.37 24.15 3.59
C TYR A 297 -3.30 23.80 2.56
N GLU A 298 -2.19 23.24 3.01
CA GLU A 298 -1.10 22.83 2.13
C GLU A 298 -0.38 21.59 2.65
N VAL A 299 0.06 20.74 1.73
CA VAL A 299 0.88 19.57 2.05
C VAL A 299 2.31 19.85 1.65
N LYS A 300 3.18 20.03 2.66
CA LYS A 300 4.62 20.23 2.47
C LYS A 300 5.24 19.01 1.81
N ARG A 301 6.28 19.26 1.01
CA ARG A 301 6.97 18.22 0.24
C ARG A 301 8.42 18.11 0.68
N PRO A 302 8.96 16.89 0.78
CA PRO A 302 10.38 16.71 1.05
C PRO A 302 11.22 17.35 -0.08
N PRO A 303 12.35 17.99 0.27
CA PRO A 303 13.24 18.58 -0.73
C PRO A 303 13.87 17.48 -1.61
N ILE A 304 14.12 17.80 -2.89
CA ILE A 304 14.83 16.90 -3.81
C ILE A 304 16.21 17.49 -4.09
N LYS A 305 17.28 16.77 -3.74
CA LYS A 305 18.67 17.20 -3.93
C LYS A 305 18.92 18.62 -3.35
N GLY A 306 18.42 18.87 -2.14
CA GLY A 306 18.52 20.17 -1.46
C GLY A 306 17.60 21.27 -2.00
N ARG A 307 16.83 21.03 -3.07
CA ARG A 307 15.87 22.03 -3.61
C ARG A 307 14.51 21.90 -2.93
N HIS A 308 14.05 23.02 -2.36
CA HIS A 308 12.69 23.12 -1.83
C HIS A 308 11.66 23.01 -2.96
N LEU A 309 10.62 22.21 -2.75
CA LEU A 309 9.53 22.07 -3.69
C LEU A 309 8.31 22.83 -3.19
N PRO A 310 7.55 23.51 -4.08
CA PRO A 310 6.32 24.17 -3.66
C PRO A 310 5.36 23.12 -3.07
N PRO A 311 4.65 23.46 -1.97
CA PRO A 311 3.71 22.55 -1.36
C PRO A 311 2.53 22.27 -2.31
N ILE A 312 1.78 21.21 -2.04
CA ILE A 312 0.60 20.84 -2.81
C ILE A 312 -0.61 21.50 -2.15
N LYS A 313 -1.43 22.19 -2.95
CA LYS A 313 -2.65 22.85 -2.51
C LYS A 313 -3.92 22.07 -2.92
N PRO A 314 -5.06 22.31 -2.26
CA PRO A 314 -6.35 21.78 -2.68
C PRO A 314 -6.64 22.08 -4.15
N GLY A 315 -7.23 21.12 -4.87
CA GLY A 315 -7.43 21.21 -6.31
C GLY A 315 -6.21 20.79 -7.16
N GLU A 316 -4.99 20.84 -6.62
CA GLU A 316 -3.79 20.44 -7.36
C GLU A 316 -3.59 18.92 -7.42
N PHE A 317 -2.72 18.49 -8.33
CA PHE A 317 -2.29 17.09 -8.45
C PHE A 317 -0.91 16.91 -7.79
N PRO A 318 -0.65 15.73 -7.17
CA PRO A 318 0.71 15.41 -6.76
C PRO A 318 1.67 15.50 -7.96
N ARG A 319 2.98 15.61 -7.77
CA ARG A 319 3.93 15.49 -8.91
C ARG A 319 4.53 14.10 -9.03
N THR A 320 4.40 13.30 -7.98
CA THR A 320 4.95 11.97 -7.87
C THR A 320 3.85 10.94 -8.11
N LYS A 321 4.12 9.99 -9.01
CA LYS A 321 3.23 8.86 -9.32
C LYS A 321 3.99 7.57 -9.05
N LYS A 322 3.27 6.55 -8.59
CA LYS A 322 3.80 5.19 -8.45
C LYS A 322 3.01 4.29 -9.38
N LEU A 323 3.67 3.83 -10.43
CA LEU A 323 3.03 3.04 -11.49
C LEU A 323 3.72 1.70 -11.64
N VAL A 324 2.94 0.62 -11.69
CA VAL A 324 3.45 -0.72 -12.00
C VAL A 324 3.65 -0.85 -13.51
N GLN A 325 4.82 -1.31 -13.93
CA GLN A 325 5.20 -1.40 -15.33
C GLN A 325 4.68 -2.69 -15.99
N ASN A 326 3.43 -2.70 -16.46
CA ASN A 326 2.83 -3.85 -17.17
C ASN A 326 2.28 -3.48 -18.59
N GLN A 327 3.12 -3.00 -19.51
CA GLN A 327 2.80 -2.54 -20.90
C GLN A 327 2.27 -1.08 -21.02
N PRO A 328 2.14 -0.46 -22.22
CA PRO A 328 2.74 0.85 -22.62
C PRO A 328 2.44 2.08 -21.76
N LYS A 329 1.47 2.02 -20.83
CA LYS A 329 1.22 3.01 -19.78
C LYS A 329 1.14 2.28 -18.44
N GLY A 330 1.94 2.71 -17.46
CA GLY A 330 1.97 2.09 -16.14
C GLY A 330 0.61 2.15 -15.41
N LEU A 331 0.32 1.13 -14.62
CA LEU A 331 -0.94 0.96 -13.87
C LEU A 331 -0.81 1.58 -12.47
N SER A 332 -1.80 2.38 -12.06
CA SER A 332 -1.90 2.88 -10.69
C SER A 332 -2.12 1.75 -9.70
N MET A 333 -1.33 1.75 -8.63
CA MET A 333 -1.27 0.68 -7.65
C MET A 333 -2.11 0.96 -6.38
N GLY A 334 -2.42 -0.10 -5.63
CA GLY A 334 -3.06 -0.01 -4.32
C GLY A 334 -4.58 -0.11 -4.31
N TRP A 335 -5.25 -0.38 -5.44
CA TRP A 335 -6.72 -0.39 -5.49
C TRP A 335 -7.28 -1.79 -5.17
N ALA A 336 -8.32 -1.83 -4.35
CA ALA A 336 -9.09 -3.02 -4.04
C ALA A 336 -10.59 -2.70 -3.98
N LYS A 337 -11.42 -3.73 -4.07
CA LYS A 337 -12.85 -3.67 -3.75
C LYS A 337 -13.14 -4.47 -2.50
N ILE A 338 -14.18 -4.06 -1.78
CA ILE A 338 -14.72 -4.74 -0.61
C ILE A 338 -16.13 -5.19 -0.94
N GLU A 339 -16.40 -6.47 -0.73
CA GLU A 339 -17.71 -7.09 -0.86
C GLU A 339 -18.13 -7.61 0.53
N LYS A 340 -19.42 -7.56 0.84
CA LYS A 340 -19.92 -8.15 2.09
C LYS A 340 -19.94 -9.67 1.96
N ILE A 341 -19.67 -10.35 3.06
CA ILE A 341 -19.90 -11.78 3.19
C ILE A 341 -21.16 -11.94 4.02
N GLU A 342 -22.14 -12.65 3.49
CA GLU A 342 -23.37 -13.01 4.21
C GLU A 342 -23.10 -13.96 5.38
#